data_AF-A0A5M3W5Y8-F1
#
_entry.id   AF-A0A5M3W5Y8-F1
#
_cell.length_a   1.000
_cell.length_b   1.000
_cell.length_c   1.000
_cell.angle_alpha   90.00
_cell.angle_beta   90.00
_cell.angle_gamma   90.00
#
_symmetry.space_group_name_H-M   'P 1'
#
loop_
_entity.id
_entity.type
_entity.pdbx_description
1 polymer ?
#
loop_
_entity_poly.entity_id
_entity_poly.type
_entity_poly.pdbx_seq_one_letter_code
_entity_poly.pdbx_strand_id
1 'polypeptide(L)'
;MIARSQSPGSEAEETVESAVVLGPGGPVGTAWLAGLAAGLRREGVDLGAADLIVGTSAGAIVGAVLACGGDLDRLTTLPAPENDIRIDQDKLPQVFAASATPVSTGPKPSAGSAASPSPPPPVPRRPPSPECDS
;
A
#
# COMPACT_ATOMS: atom_id res chain seq x y z
N MET A 1 22.85 0.55 -49.52
CA MET A 1 21.82 1.35 -48.82
C MET A 1 20.86 0.37 -48.18
N ILE A 2 21.16 -0.08 -46.95
CA ILE A 2 20.41 -1.15 -46.27
C ILE A 2 19.75 -0.50 -45.05
N ALA A 3 18.42 -0.45 -45.06
CA ALA A 3 17.62 0.00 -43.94
C ALA A 3 17.89 -0.90 -42.72
N ARG A 4 18.42 -0.31 -41.64
CA ARG A 4 18.41 -0.97 -40.33
C ARG A 4 17.01 -0.82 -39.74
N SER A 5 16.28 -1.92 -39.79
CA SER A 5 15.07 -2.17 -38.99
C SER A 5 15.32 -1.75 -37.54
N GLN A 6 14.69 -0.68 -37.09
CA GLN A 6 14.51 -0.43 -35.67
C GLN A 6 13.40 -1.37 -35.21
N SER A 7 13.77 -2.47 -34.57
CA SER A 7 12.83 -3.21 -33.73
C SER A 7 12.33 -2.27 -32.63
N PRO A 8 11.03 -2.29 -32.27
CA PRO A 8 10.58 -1.60 -31.07
C PRO A 8 11.24 -2.28 -29.88
N GLY A 9 12.30 -1.66 -29.35
CA GLY A 9 12.83 -1.99 -28.05
C GLY A 9 11.70 -1.78 -27.05
N SER A 10 11.31 -2.87 -26.40
CA SER A 10 10.66 -2.98 -25.10
C SER A 10 10.08 -1.67 -24.58
N GLU A 11 8.75 -1.58 -24.56
CA GLU A 11 8.07 -0.76 -23.56
C GLU A 11 8.71 -1.09 -22.22
N ALA A 12 9.22 -0.06 -21.53
CA ALA A 12 9.96 -0.22 -20.29
C ALA A 12 9.11 -1.05 -19.33
N GLU A 13 9.69 -2.12 -18.78
CA GLU A 13 9.18 -2.69 -17.55
C GLU A 13 9.14 -1.55 -16.55
N GLU A 14 7.96 -1.10 -16.13
CA GLU A 14 7.82 -0.04 -15.11
C GLU A 14 8.28 -0.65 -13.79
N THR A 15 9.59 -0.59 -13.56
CA THR A 15 10.22 -1.13 -12.36
C THR A 15 9.88 -0.23 -11.19
N VAL A 16 9.37 -0.81 -10.10
CA VAL A 16 9.23 -0.10 -8.82
C VAL A 16 10.63 0.31 -8.37
N GLU A 17 10.96 1.60 -8.49
CA GLU A 17 12.27 2.13 -8.09
C GLU A 17 12.30 2.43 -6.60
N SER A 18 11.16 2.78 -6.02
CA SER A 18 11.01 3.14 -4.62
C SER A 18 9.76 2.54 -3.97
N ALA A 19 9.93 1.99 -2.77
CA ALA A 19 8.84 1.41 -2.00
C ALA A 19 8.93 1.80 -0.52
N VAL A 20 7.77 2.05 0.09
CA VAL A 20 7.62 2.30 1.52
C VAL A 20 6.78 1.19 2.13
N VAL A 21 7.32 0.53 3.16
CA VAL A 21 6.65 -0.55 3.89
C VAL A 21 6.36 -0.10 5.32
N LEU A 22 5.08 -0.08 5.69
CA LEU A 22 4.59 0.43 6.96
C LEU A 22 4.04 -0.71 7.80
N GLY A 23 4.70 -0.96 8.94
CA GLY A 23 4.34 -2.03 9.86
C GLY A 23 3.06 -1.76 10.68
N PRO A 24 2.57 -2.79 11.40
CA PRO A 24 1.51 -2.62 12.38
C PRO A 24 2.01 -1.87 13.63
N GLY A 25 1.09 -1.36 14.45
CA GLY A 25 1.45 -0.69 15.71
C GLY A 25 0.30 -0.12 16.54
N GLY A 26 -0.96 -0.44 16.20
CA GLY A 26 -2.13 0.07 16.91
C GLY A 26 -2.23 1.61 16.87
N PRO A 27 -3.03 2.23 17.76
CA PRO A 27 -3.25 3.68 17.78
C PRO A 27 -1.95 4.48 17.97
N VAL A 28 -1.05 4.02 18.85
CA VAL A 28 0.25 4.66 19.09
C VAL A 28 1.15 4.56 17.87
N GLY A 29 1.20 3.38 17.22
CA GLY A 29 1.95 3.20 15.99
C GLY A 29 1.42 4.06 14.85
N THR A 30 0.11 4.21 14.72
CA THR A 30 -0.51 5.12 13.74
C THR A 30 -0.07 6.56 13.98
N ALA A 31 -0.16 7.05 15.22
CA ALA A 31 0.25 8.41 15.58
C ALA A 31 1.74 8.66 15.34
N TRP A 32 2.58 7.68 15.71
CA TRP A 32 4.02 7.75 15.48
C TRP A 32 4.38 7.77 13.99
N LEU A 33 3.84 6.84 13.21
CA LEU A 33 4.08 6.77 11.76
C LEU A 33 3.61 8.04 11.04
N ALA A 34 2.44 8.56 11.41
CA ALA A 34 1.89 9.79 10.83
C ALA A 34 2.77 11.01 11.16
N GLY A 35 3.19 11.16 12.42
CA GLY A 35 4.07 12.25 12.82
C GLY A 35 5.46 12.16 12.19
N LEU A 36 6.02 10.95 12.07
CA LEU A 36 7.27 10.71 11.34
C LEU A 36 7.15 11.14 9.87
N ALA A 37 6.10 10.69 9.18
CA ALA A 37 5.86 11.02 7.79
C ALA A 37 5.60 12.52 7.56
N ALA A 38 4.83 13.17 8.45
CA ALA A 38 4.59 14.61 8.40
C ALA A 38 5.89 15.41 8.63
N GLY A 39 6.71 14.98 9.58
CA GLY A 39 8.03 15.55 9.85
C GLY A 39 8.97 15.41 8.64
N LEU A 40 9.07 14.22 8.06
CA LEU A 40 9.87 13.96 6.86
C LEU A 40 9.42 14.84 5.69
N ARG A 41 8.10 14.96 5.47
CA ARG A 41 7.55 15.80 4.40
C ARG A 41 7.93 17.27 4.58
N ARG A 42 7.90 17.79 5.82
CA ARG A 42 8.35 19.16 6.14
C ARG A 42 9.83 19.39 5.85
N GLU A 43 10.66 18.36 6.02
CA GLU A 43 12.08 18.40 5.67
C GLU A 43 12.35 18.09 4.18
N GLY A 44 11.30 17.97 3.36
CA GLY A 44 11.38 17.77 1.91
C GLY A 44 11.40 16.31 1.46
N VAL A 45 11.20 15.34 2.36
CA VAL A 45 11.12 13.91 2.05
C VAL A 45 9.67 13.45 2.07
N ASP A 46 9.04 13.36 0.90
CA ASP A 46 7.66 12.89 0.79
C ASP A 46 7.57 11.37 0.59
N LEU A 47 7.22 10.63 1.64
CA LEU A 47 6.98 9.18 1.57
C LEU A 47 5.79 8.82 0.66
N GLY A 48 4.88 9.76 0.38
CA GLY A 48 3.77 9.58 -0.55
C GLY A 48 4.20 9.57 -2.02
N ALA A 49 5.43 9.98 -2.33
CA ALA A 49 6.00 9.96 -3.67
C ALA A 49 6.57 8.60 -4.08
N ALA A 50 6.56 7.60 -3.18
CA ALA A 50 7.03 6.26 -3.49
C ALA A 50 6.14 5.57 -4.54
N ASP A 51 6.75 4.80 -5.45
CA ASP A 51 6.04 4.08 -6.50
C ASP A 51 5.13 2.97 -5.92
N LEU A 52 5.50 2.44 -4.75
CA LEU A 52 4.76 1.41 -4.03
C LEU A 52 4.65 1.72 -2.53
N ILE A 53 3.43 1.66 -2.00
CA ILE A 53 3.15 1.77 -0.56
C ILE A 53 2.49 0.49 -0.09
N VAL A 54 3.13 -0.21 0.84
CA VAL A 54 2.60 -1.42 1.49
C VAL A 54 2.39 -1.15 2.96
N GLY A 55 1.19 -1.41 3.47
CA GLY A 55 0.85 -1.14 4.86
C GLY A 55 0.03 -2.25 5.50
N THR A 56 0.33 -2.55 6.77
CA THR A 56 -0.44 -3.51 7.58
C THR A 56 -0.98 -2.82 8.83
N SER A 57 -2.27 -2.98 9.14
CA SER A 57 -2.90 -2.39 10.34
C SER A 57 -2.68 -0.87 10.41
N ALA A 58 -1.95 -0.36 11.40
CA ALA A 58 -1.56 1.05 11.52
C ALA A 58 -0.92 1.59 10.22
N GLY A 59 -0.02 0.80 9.63
CA GLY A 59 0.62 1.15 8.37
C GLY A 59 -0.33 1.22 7.18
N ALA A 60 -1.42 0.45 7.18
CA ALA A 60 -2.44 0.54 6.12
C ALA A 60 -3.22 1.86 6.21
N ILE A 61 -3.50 2.33 7.44
CA ILE A 61 -4.19 3.62 7.68
C ILE A 61 -3.30 4.77 7.21
N VAL A 62 -2.05 4.82 7.68
CA VAL A 62 -1.10 5.90 7.30
C VAL A 62 -0.76 5.82 5.80
N GLY A 63 -0.55 4.61 5.28
CA GLY A 63 -0.29 4.37 3.86
C GLY A 63 -1.42 4.87 2.96
N ALA A 64 -2.68 4.68 3.36
CA ALA A 64 -3.83 5.21 2.63
C ALA A 64 -3.84 6.75 2.62
N VAL A 65 -3.53 7.41 3.74
CA VAL A 65 -3.44 8.88 3.79
C VAL A 65 -2.31 9.40 2.91
N LEU A 66 -1.13 8.75 2.95
CA LEU A 66 0.00 9.07 2.07
C LEU A 66 -0.36 8.95 0.59
N ALA A 67 -0.93 7.81 0.18
CA ALA A 67 -1.32 7.56 -1.21
C ALA A 67 -2.41 8.53 -1.71
N CYS A 68 -3.27 9.01 -0.83
CA CYS A 68 -4.29 10.00 -1.14
C CYS A 68 -3.78 11.45 -1.08
N GLY A 69 -2.55 11.70 -0.61
CA GLY A 69 -2.04 13.05 -0.39
C GLY A 69 -2.79 13.78 0.74
N GLY A 70 -3.36 13.03 1.68
CA GLY A 70 -4.13 13.59 2.78
C GLY A 70 -3.25 14.21 3.86
N ASP A 71 -3.94 14.88 4.79
CA ASP A 71 -3.34 15.52 5.96
C ASP A 71 -3.00 14.48 7.04
N LEU A 72 -1.69 14.26 7.25
CA LEU A 72 -1.14 13.32 8.23
C LEU A 72 -1.31 13.80 9.67
N ASP A 73 -1.40 15.12 9.89
CA ASP A 73 -1.48 15.67 11.25
C ASP A 73 -2.76 15.21 11.96
N ARG A 74 -3.83 14.91 11.20
CA ARG A 74 -5.08 14.32 11.72
C ARG A 74 -4.90 12.98 12.42
N LEU A 75 -3.83 12.25 12.10
CA LEU A 75 -3.55 10.94 12.69
C LEU A 75 -2.56 11.00 13.86
N THR A 76 -1.95 12.16 14.14
CA THR A 76 -0.92 12.30 15.19
C THR A 76 -1.50 12.31 16.61
N THR A 77 -2.80 12.56 16.73
CA THR A 77 -3.49 12.58 18.01
C THR A 77 -4.01 11.18 18.33
N LEU A 78 -3.69 10.70 19.53
CA LEU A 78 -4.25 9.44 20.00
C LEU A 78 -5.76 9.59 20.20
N PRO A 79 -6.57 8.63 19.72
CA PRO A 79 -7.97 8.59 20.09
C PRO A 79 -8.09 8.46 21.62
N ALA A 80 -9.15 9.04 22.18
CA ALA A 80 -9.46 8.83 23.59
C ALA A 80 -9.55 7.32 23.87
N PRO A 81 -9.16 6.86 25.07
CA PRO A 81 -9.27 5.44 25.41
C PRO A 81 -10.76 5.03 25.37
N GLU A 82 -11.16 4.35 24.28
CA GLU A 82 -12.52 3.83 24.12
C GLU A 82 -12.66 2.50 24.87
N ASN A 83 -13.14 2.57 26.12
CA ASN A 83 -13.39 1.45 27.03
C ASN A 83 -12.18 0.50 27.26
N ASP A 84 -12.10 -0.10 28.45
CA ASP A 84 -11.01 -1.01 28.83
C ASP A 84 -11.17 -2.40 28.16
N ILE A 85 -11.41 -2.44 26.84
CA ILE A 85 -11.45 -3.68 26.07
C ILE A 85 -10.02 -4.21 25.97
N ARG A 86 -9.66 -5.03 26.95
CA ARG A 86 -8.42 -5.79 26.90
C ARG A 86 -8.54 -6.87 25.86
N ILE A 87 -7.75 -6.72 24.81
CA ILE A 87 -7.54 -7.77 23.82
C ILE A 87 -6.76 -8.91 24.50
N ASP A 88 -7.40 -10.08 24.61
CA ASP A 88 -6.78 -11.31 25.11
C ASP A 88 -5.67 -11.76 24.15
N GLN A 89 -4.42 -11.45 24.51
CA GLN A 89 -3.25 -11.69 23.67
C GLN A 89 -3.01 -13.18 23.41
N ASP A 90 -3.43 -14.05 24.32
CA ASP A 90 -3.28 -15.50 24.17
C ASP A 90 -4.28 -16.07 23.15
N LYS A 91 -5.42 -15.40 22.97
CA LYS A 91 -6.46 -15.77 21.99
C LYS A 91 -6.31 -15.09 20.64
N LEU A 92 -5.60 -13.97 20.56
CA LEU A 92 -5.38 -13.25 19.30
C LEU A 92 -4.86 -14.14 18.15
N PRO A 93 -3.86 -15.02 18.34
CA PRO A 93 -3.37 -15.89 17.26
C PRO A 93 -4.47 -16.77 16.66
N GLN A 94 -5.42 -17.22 17.49
CA GLN A 94 -6.53 -18.08 17.06
C GLN A 94 -7.56 -17.30 16.24
N VAL A 95 -7.85 -16.07 16.65
CA VAL A 95 -8.71 -15.14 15.90
C VAL A 95 -8.09 -14.83 14.54
N PHE A 96 -6.82 -14.45 14.51
CA PHE A 96 -6.11 -14.17 13.26
C PHE A 96 -6.06 -15.39 12.34
N ALA A 97 -5.77 -16.59 12.87
CA ALA A 97 -5.77 -17.83 12.11
C ALA A 97 -7.16 -18.17 11.54
N ALA A 98 -8.23 -17.92 12.29
CA ALA A 98 -9.59 -18.11 11.80
C ALA A 98 -9.93 -17.17 10.62
N SER A 99 -9.53 -15.90 10.71
CA SER A 99 -9.71 -14.91 9.63
C SER A 99 -8.77 -15.10 8.43
N ALA A 100 -7.69 -15.87 8.57
CA ALA A 100 -6.78 -16.21 7.48
C ALA A 100 -7.25 -17.42 6.64
N THR A 101 -8.46 -17.94 6.89
CA THR A 101 -9.03 -19.03 6.08
C THR A 101 -9.18 -18.57 4.63
N PRO A 102 -8.44 -19.16 3.68
CA PRO A 102 -8.57 -18.79 2.28
C PRO A 102 -9.98 -19.13 1.80
N VAL A 103 -10.61 -18.24 1.02
CA VAL A 103 -11.80 -18.60 0.28
C VAL A 103 -11.44 -19.77 -0.63
N SER A 104 -12.02 -20.94 -0.36
CA SER A 104 -11.82 -22.13 -1.18
C SER A 104 -12.50 -21.90 -2.52
N THR A 105 -11.78 -21.37 -3.50
CA THR A 105 -12.16 -21.50 -4.91
C THR A 105 -12.04 -22.98 -5.26
N GLY A 106 -13.14 -23.57 -5.77
CA GLY A 106 -13.33 -25.02 -5.96
C GLY A 106 -12.28 -25.75 -6.82
N PRO A 107 -12.51 -27.05 -7.12
CA PRO A 107 -11.47 -27.95 -7.62
C PRO A 107 -10.83 -27.44 -8.92
N LYS A 108 -9.49 -27.38 -8.90
CA LYS A 108 -8.62 -26.95 -10.00
C LYS A 108 -8.73 -27.94 -11.17
N PRO A 109 -9.16 -27.55 -12.38
CA PRO A 109 -9.14 -28.46 -13.53
C PRO A 109 -7.70 -28.86 -13.87
N SER A 110 -7.52 -30.13 -14.24
CA SER A 110 -6.23 -30.73 -14.57
C SER A 110 -5.50 -29.93 -15.66
N ALA A 111 -4.20 -29.71 -15.46
CA ALA A 111 -3.33 -28.95 -16.34
C ALA A 111 -3.32 -29.50 -17.78
N GLY A 112 -4.11 -28.89 -18.66
CA GLY A 112 -3.80 -28.79 -20.08
C GLY A 112 -2.92 -27.57 -20.30
N SER A 113 -1.89 -27.70 -21.14
CA SER A 113 -0.90 -26.66 -21.47
C SER A 113 -1.56 -25.28 -21.67
N ALA A 114 -1.37 -24.37 -20.72
CA ALA A 114 -1.88 -23.01 -20.77
C ALA A 114 -0.80 -22.09 -21.36
N ALA A 115 -1.18 -21.36 -22.41
CA ALA A 115 -0.44 -20.22 -22.93
C ALA A 115 -0.17 -19.21 -21.80
N SER A 116 0.98 -18.54 -21.86
CA SER A 116 1.34 -17.47 -20.93
C SER A 116 0.19 -16.46 -20.75
N PRO A 117 -0.12 -16.03 -19.52
CA PRO A 117 -1.12 -15.00 -19.31
C PRO A 117 -0.65 -13.68 -19.95
N SER A 118 -1.55 -13.02 -20.68
CA SER A 118 -1.32 -11.67 -21.18
C SER A 118 -1.06 -10.70 -20.03
N PRO A 119 -0.21 -9.69 -20.22
CA PRO A 119 0.07 -8.70 -19.19
C PRO A 119 -1.21 -7.94 -18.78
N PRO A 120 -1.31 -7.50 -17.51
CA PRO A 120 -2.43 -6.69 -17.05
C PRO A 120 -2.47 -5.35 -17.82
N PRO A 121 -3.66 -4.75 -18.00
CA PRO A 121 -3.77 -3.44 -18.64
C PRO A 121 -3.02 -2.37 -17.83
N PRO A 122 -2.48 -1.34 -18.49
CA PRO A 122 -1.73 -0.28 -17.83
C PRO A 122 -2.60 0.42 -16.79
N VAL A 123 -2.06 0.59 -15.58
CA VAL A 123 -2.69 1.39 -14.51
C VAL A 123 -2.77 2.84 -14.98
N PRO A 124 -3.95 3.49 -14.90
CA PRO A 124 -4.09 4.88 -15.31
C PRO A 124 -3.22 5.76 -14.41
N ARG A 125 -2.43 6.65 -15.03
CA ARG A 125 -1.64 7.64 -14.30
C ARG A 125 -2.56 8.46 -13.41
N ARG A 126 -2.12 8.70 -12.17
CA ARG A 126 -2.82 9.57 -11.21
C ARG A 126 -3.01 10.94 -11.86
N PRO A 127 -4.26 11.43 -12.03
CA PRO A 127 -4.46 12.80 -12.48
C PRO A 127 -3.83 13.77 -11.47
N PRO A 128 -3.41 14.97 -11.90
CA PRO A 128 -2.98 16.01 -10.97
C PRO A 128 -4.08 16.23 -9.94
N SER A 129 -3.70 16.30 -8.66
CA SER A 129 -4.63 16.54 -7.56
C SER A 129 -5.44 17.80 -7.84
N PRO A 130 -6.78 17.80 -7.65
CA PRO A 130 -7.52 19.04 -7.66
C PRO A 130 -6.96 19.95 -6.57
N GLU A 131 -6.67 21.20 -6.92
CA GLU A 131 -6.36 22.24 -5.96
C GLU A 131 -7.56 22.33 -5.00
N CYS A 132 -7.36 21.91 -3.75
CA CYS A 132 -8.32 22.18 -2.68
C CYS A 132 -8.24 23.68 -2.40
N ASP A 133 -9.16 24.44 -3.01
CA ASP A 133 -9.40 25.83 -2.66
C ASP A 133 -9.84 25.92 -1.19
N SER A 134 -9.37 26.99 -0.52
CA SER A 134 -9.28 27.13 0.95
C SER A 134 -10.61 27.26 1.70
#